data_AF-A0A194QI35-F1
#
_entry.id   AF-A0A194QI35-F1
#
_cell.length_a   1.000
_cell.length_b   1.000
_cell.length_c   1.000
_cell.angle_alpha   90.00
_cell.angle_beta   90.00
_cell.angle_gamma   90.00
#
_symmetry.space_group_name_H-M   'P 1'
#
loop_
_entity.id
_entity.type
_entity.pdbx_description
1 polymer ?
#
loop_
_entity_poly.entity_id
_entity_poly.type
_entity_poly.pdbx_seq_one_letter_code
_entity_poly.pdbx_strand_id
1 'polypeptide(L)'
;MIGFITLVFFLFNTIGNMEPVNADPANFGFNSMDVCIENCAQCKNMLGQWFQGPLCAQSCIQQRGQFIPDCEDFASIAPFLTKI
;
A
#
# COMPACT_ATOMS: atom_id res chain seq x y z
N MET A 1 -28.50 -29.84 24.59
CA MET A 1 -29.46 -29.15 23.70
C MET A 1 -29.32 -27.62 23.77
N ILE A 2 -29.25 -27.02 24.98
CA ILE A 2 -29.10 -25.56 25.18
C ILE A 2 -27.82 -24.99 24.54
N GLY A 3 -26.68 -25.69 24.68
CA GLY A 3 -25.38 -25.22 24.14
C GLY A 3 -25.28 -25.20 22.61
N PHE A 4 -26.09 -26.01 21.92
CA PHE A 4 -26.12 -26.03 20.45
C PHE A 4 -26.95 -24.85 19.91
N ILE A 5 -28.03 -24.50 20.62
CA ILE A 5 -28.91 -23.38 20.27
C ILE A 5 -28.16 -22.04 20.45
N THR A 6 -27.39 -21.87 21.54
CA THR A 6 -26.56 -20.67 21.72
C THR A 6 -25.49 -20.54 20.65
N LEU A 7 -24.81 -21.63 20.26
CA LEU A 7 -23.80 -21.63 19.20
C LEU A 7 -24.38 -21.19 17.85
N VAL A 8 -25.56 -21.69 17.49
CA VAL A 8 -26.24 -21.31 16.24
C VAL A 8 -26.64 -19.84 16.26
N PHE A 9 -27.10 -19.30 17.39
CA PHE A 9 -27.42 -17.87 17.52
C PHE A 9 -26.17 -16.99 17.34
N PHE A 10 -25.05 -17.35 17.95
CA PHE A 10 -23.80 -16.57 17.80
C PHE A 10 -23.29 -16.56 16.35
N LEU A 11 -23.36 -17.70 15.64
CA LEU A 11 -22.95 -17.79 14.24
C LEU A 11 -23.88 -17.01 13.30
N PHE A 12 -25.17 -16.93 13.61
CA PHE A 12 -26.12 -16.17 12.78
C PHE A 12 -25.91 -14.65 12.88
N ASN A 13 -25.49 -14.15 14.05
CA ASN A 13 -25.27 -12.72 14.28
C ASN A 13 -24.03 -12.17 13.58
N THR A 14 -22.99 -12.99 13.35
CA THR A 14 -21.74 -12.55 12.69
C THR A 14 -21.80 -12.56 11.17
N ILE A 15 -22.69 -13.35 10.56
CA ILE A 15 -22.80 -13.47 9.09
C ILE A 15 -23.78 -12.43 8.51
N GLY A 16 -24.68 -11.85 9.32
CA GLY A 16 -25.74 -10.94 8.88
C GLY A 16 -25.35 -9.48 8.61
N ASN A 17 -24.13 -9.05 8.94
CA ASN A 17 -23.69 -7.65 8.82
C ASN A 17 -22.58 -7.47 7.78
N MET A 18 -22.83 -7.93 6.55
CA MET A 18 -21.95 -7.64 5.42
C MET A 18 -22.45 -6.35 4.75
N GLU A 19 -21.91 -5.20 5.14
CA GLU A 19 -22.12 -3.97 4.40
C GLU A 19 -21.42 -4.07 3.03
N PRO A 20 -22.04 -3.62 1.93
CA PRO A 20 -21.37 -3.56 0.64
C PRO A 20 -20.22 -2.55 0.71
N VAL A 21 -18.98 -3.02 0.52
CA VAL A 21 -17.82 -2.14 0.33
C VAL A 21 -17.98 -1.43 -1.01
N ASN A 22 -18.34 -0.15 -0.97
CA ASN A 22 -18.34 0.71 -2.16
C ASN A 22 -16.88 1.09 -2.46
N ALA A 23 -16.29 0.46 -3.48
CA ALA A 23 -14.95 0.79 -3.94
C ALA A 23 -15.00 2.09 -4.77
N ASP A 24 -15.04 3.24 -4.09
CA ASP A 24 -14.91 4.55 -4.75
C ASP A 24 -13.44 4.83 -5.10
N PRO A 25 -13.06 4.92 -6.39
CA PRO A 25 -11.67 5.15 -6.79
C PRO A 25 -11.14 6.55 -6.45
N ALA A 26 -12.01 7.48 -6.01
CA ALA A 26 -11.68 8.88 -5.74
C ALA A 26 -11.41 9.20 -4.26
N ASN A 27 -11.67 8.27 -3.34
CA ASN A 27 -11.48 8.46 -1.91
C ASN A 27 -10.95 7.18 -1.24
N PHE A 28 -10.00 6.53 -1.88
CA PHE A 28 -9.07 5.78 -1.05
C PHE A 28 -8.31 6.81 -0.23
N GLY A 29 -8.51 6.80 1.09
CA GLY A 29 -7.66 7.53 2.05
C GLY A 29 -6.24 6.97 2.09
N PHE A 30 -5.66 6.60 0.94
CA PHE A 30 -4.27 6.25 0.82
C PHE A 30 -3.47 7.50 1.11
N ASN A 31 -2.75 7.47 2.21
CA ASN A 31 -1.78 8.49 2.50
C ASN A 31 -0.74 8.46 1.38
N SER A 32 -0.60 9.55 0.61
CA SER A 32 0.39 9.62 -0.48
C SER A 32 1.81 9.30 0.00
N MET A 33 2.08 9.54 1.29
CA MET A 33 3.31 9.08 1.93
C MET A 33 3.46 7.57 1.93
N ASP A 34 2.44 6.84 2.35
CA ASP A 34 2.48 5.39 2.48
C ASP A 34 2.68 4.76 1.09
N VAL A 35 1.93 5.25 0.09
CA VAL A 35 2.09 4.82 -1.31
C VAL A 35 3.50 5.10 -1.84
N CYS A 36 4.05 6.28 -1.55
CA CYS A 36 5.41 6.63 -1.97
C CYS A 36 6.45 5.69 -1.36
N ILE A 37 6.35 5.42 -0.06
CA ILE A 37 7.28 4.53 0.66
C ILE A 37 7.13 3.07 0.20
N GLU A 38 5.90 2.59 0.00
CA GLU A 38 5.63 1.25 -0.52
C GLU A 38 6.21 1.07 -1.93
N ASN A 39 6.04 2.06 -2.82
CA ASN A 39 6.63 2.03 -4.15
C ASN A 39 8.17 2.06 -4.08
N CYS A 40 8.78 2.86 -3.19
CA CYS A 40 10.24 2.80 -2.99
C CYS A 40 10.72 1.40 -2.57
N ALA A 41 9.97 0.71 -1.70
CA ALA A 41 10.28 -0.67 -1.31
C ALA A 41 10.11 -1.65 -2.47
N GLN A 42 9.04 -1.49 -3.26
CA GLN A 42 8.79 -2.30 -4.45
C GLN A 42 9.90 -2.14 -5.50
N CYS A 43 10.29 -0.90 -5.82
CA CYS A 43 11.35 -0.62 -6.78
C CYS A 43 12.69 -1.20 -6.29
N LYS A 44 12.94 -1.16 -4.97
CA LYS A 44 14.12 -1.80 -4.38
C LYS A 44 14.11 -3.33 -4.54
N ASN A 45 12.96 -3.98 -4.39
CA ASN A 45 12.82 -5.41 -4.60
C ASN A 45 13.02 -5.80 -6.08
N MET A 46 12.51 -4.97 -7.00
CA MET A 46 12.61 -5.21 -8.45
C MET A 46 14.02 -4.97 -9.00
N LEU A 47 14.64 -3.85 -8.63
CA LEU A 47 15.91 -3.38 -9.20
C LEU A 47 17.13 -3.77 -8.35
N GLY A 48 16.90 -4.25 -7.14
CA GLY A 48 17.95 -4.73 -6.24
C GLY A 48 19.01 -3.67 -5.96
N GLN A 49 20.28 -3.98 -6.23
CA GLN A 49 21.41 -3.09 -5.93
C GLN A 49 21.46 -1.83 -6.81
N TRP A 50 20.70 -1.81 -7.92
CA TRP A 50 20.72 -0.71 -8.88
C TRP A 50 19.90 0.48 -8.40
N PHE A 51 19.06 0.27 -7.38
CA PHE A 51 18.17 1.29 -6.83
C PHE A 51 18.51 1.63 -5.37
N GLN A 52 18.57 2.93 -5.06
CA GLN A 52 18.79 3.46 -3.73
C GLN A 52 17.47 3.64 -2.97
N GLY A 53 16.87 2.52 -2.54
CA GLY A 53 15.64 2.52 -1.74
C GLY A 53 15.64 3.51 -0.56
N PRO A 54 16.70 3.59 0.28
CA PRO A 54 16.76 4.55 1.37
C PRO A 54 16.72 6.02 0.92
N LEU A 55 17.37 6.36 -0.20
CA LEU A 55 17.34 7.71 -0.75
C LEU A 55 15.94 8.05 -1.28
N CYS A 56 15.31 7.12 -2.00
CA CYS A 56 13.92 7.24 -2.46
C CYS A 56 12.96 7.53 -1.29
N ALA A 57 13.03 6.71 -0.22
CA ALA A 57 12.18 6.87 0.94
C ALA A 57 12.42 8.20 1.66
N GLN A 58 13.67 8.67 1.72
CA GLN A 58 13.99 9.98 2.26
C GLN A 58 13.36 11.11 1.44
N SER A 59 13.38 11.01 0.10
CA SER A 59 12.72 11.96 -0.78
C SER A 59 11.20 11.97 -0.61
N CYS A 60 10.55 10.81 -0.40
CA CYS A 60 9.14 10.74 -0.03
C CYS A 60 8.83 11.59 1.21
N ILE A 61 9.65 11.45 2.27
CA ILE A 61 9.49 12.20 3.53
C ILE A 61 9.69 13.70 3.31
N GLN A 62 10.73 14.09 2.58
CA GLN A 62 11.04 15.50 2.32
C GLN A 62 9.93 16.19 1.51
N GLN A 63 9.36 15.48 0.54
CA GLN A 63 8.33 16.01 -0.36
C GLN A 63 6.90 15.69 0.10
N ARG A 64 6.74 15.08 1.28
CA ARG A 64 5.44 14.66 1.84
C ARG A 64 4.59 13.84 0.85
N GLY A 65 5.25 12.98 0.07
CA GLY A 65 4.58 12.09 -0.89
C GLY A 65 3.93 12.82 -2.06
N GLN A 66 4.28 14.09 -2.31
CA GLN A 66 3.79 14.83 -3.49
C GLN A 66 4.29 14.26 -4.82
N PHE A 67 5.43 13.56 -4.76
CA PHE A 67 5.95 12.75 -5.85
C PHE A 67 5.82 11.28 -5.44
N ILE A 68 5.35 10.44 -6.35
CA ILE A 68 5.23 8.99 -6.16
C ILE A 68 6.05 8.33 -7.27
N PRO A 69 7.09 7.55 -6.94
CA PRO A 69 7.87 6.83 -7.95
C PRO A 69 7.06 5.69 -8.57
N ASP A 70 7.31 5.44 -9.85
CA ASP A 70 6.82 4.28 -10.60
C ASP A 70 8.03 3.45 -11.05
N CYS A 71 8.09 2.20 -10.60
CA CYS A 71 9.24 1.33 -10.83
C CYS A 71 9.47 0.99 -12.31
N GLU A 72 8.46 1.17 -13.15
CA GLU A 72 8.53 0.92 -14.59
C GLU A 72 8.79 2.20 -15.40
N ASP A 73 8.59 3.38 -14.81
CA ASP A 73 8.93 4.67 -15.43
C ASP A 73 10.34 5.12 -15.03
N PHE A 74 11.28 4.95 -15.96
CA PHE A 74 12.67 5.37 -15.80
C PHE A 74 12.82 6.84 -15.39
N ALA A 75 11.98 7.75 -15.92
CA ALA A 75 12.10 9.17 -15.59
C ALA A 75 11.78 9.44 -14.12
N SER A 76 10.85 8.68 -13.55
CA SER A 76 10.46 8.80 -12.14
C SER A 76 11.54 8.26 -11.18
N ILE A 77 12.28 7.21 -11.56
CA ILE A 77 13.27 6.56 -10.70
C ILE A 77 14.72 6.94 -10.98
N ALA A 78 15.00 7.62 -12.10
CA ALA A 78 16.35 8.01 -12.51
C ALA A 78 17.19 8.66 -11.39
N PRO A 79 16.66 9.54 -10.53
CA PRO A 79 17.43 10.14 -9.43
C PRO A 79 17.96 9.13 -8.39
N PHE A 80 17.38 7.93 -8.33
CA PHE A 80 17.68 6.91 -7.32
C PHE A 80 18.48 5.73 -7.89
N LEU A 81 18.86 5.77 -9.16
CA LEU A 81 19.65 4.72 -9.79
C LEU A 81 21.15 4.93 -9.56
N THR A 82 21.88 3.85 -9.23
CA THR A 82 23.31 3.90 -8.90
C THR A 82 24.23 3.55 -10.05
N LYS A 83 23.71 2.82 -11.05
CA LYS A 83 24.45 2.39 -12.23
C LYS A 83 23.58 2.63 -13.45
N ILE A 84 24.02 3.58 -14.26
CA ILE A 84 23.53 3.82 -15.61
C ILE A 84 24.68 3.61 -16.59
#